data_AF-A0A1M3MVP0-F1
#
_entry.id   AF-A0A1M3MVP0-F1
#
_cell.length_a   1.000
_cell.length_b   1.000
_cell.length_c   1.000
_cell.angle_alpha   90.00
_cell.angle_beta   90.00
_cell.angle_gamma   90.00
#
_symmetry.space_group_name_H-M   'P 1'
#
loop_
_entity.id
_entity.type
_entity.pdbx_description
1 polymer ?
#
loop_
_entity_poly.entity_id
_entity_poly.type
_entity_poly.pdbx_seq_one_letter_code
_entity_poly.pdbx_strand_id
1 'polypeptide(L)'
;MRTETRTHDLDGLARVEPTVGDPAAPVCSEGRTHDRGAGVHAALLCANERVSAPWPTTTEPSTAEPAGPGALPGVEFAAALRTTRPASSAPATKASRAGSRYVPAELRREVFARDDEQCSYVGPDGDRCPARGYLELDHVRPKAHGGTETAANLRVRCRAHNALYAEQVFGRAHVASRRDLRQRKNAPPAPVSFETAARGLRSLGFREPEARRVLETLATKPDMQAAPVETLLREALLVLT
;
A
#
# COMPACT_ATOMS: atom_id res chain seq x y z
N MET A 1 3.40 -48.74 -64.15
CA MET A 1 4.45 -49.68 -63.67
C MET A 1 4.24 -49.89 -62.17
N ARG A 2 4.83 -50.94 -61.59
CA ARG A 2 4.32 -51.58 -60.36
C ARG A 2 4.54 -50.75 -59.09
N THR A 3 3.52 -50.76 -58.23
CA THR A 3 3.58 -50.46 -56.81
C THR A 3 4.11 -51.67 -56.05
N GLU A 4 5.07 -51.52 -55.14
CA GLU A 4 5.40 -52.56 -54.16
C GLU A 4 5.55 -51.98 -52.75
N THR A 5 4.64 -52.43 -51.88
CA THR A 5 4.64 -52.27 -50.43
C THR A 5 5.64 -53.23 -49.79
N ARG A 6 6.28 -52.85 -48.69
CA ARG A 6 6.95 -53.84 -47.81
C ARG A 6 6.85 -53.48 -46.32
N THR A 7 5.75 -53.91 -45.72
CA THR A 7 5.63 -54.20 -44.29
C THR A 7 6.35 -55.50 -43.97
N HIS A 8 7.10 -55.57 -42.87
CA HIS A 8 7.30 -56.78 -42.08
C HIS A 8 7.54 -56.40 -40.62
N ASP A 9 7.26 -57.36 -39.75
CA ASP A 9 6.79 -57.15 -38.38
C ASP A 9 7.49 -58.14 -37.43
N LEU A 10 7.52 -57.81 -36.14
CA LEU A 10 7.74 -58.72 -34.98
C LEU A 10 9.05 -59.55 -34.91
N ASP A 11 9.82 -59.39 -33.82
CA ASP A 11 9.75 -60.28 -32.64
C ASP A 11 10.84 -59.93 -31.60
N GLY A 12 10.60 -60.20 -30.31
CA GLY A 12 11.63 -59.98 -29.27
C GLY A 12 11.17 -59.76 -27.82
N LEU A 13 10.17 -60.50 -27.33
CA LEU A 13 9.81 -60.48 -25.91
C LEU A 13 10.86 -61.22 -25.06
N ALA A 14 11.40 -60.57 -24.04
CA ALA A 14 12.12 -61.23 -22.94
C ALA A 14 11.54 -60.77 -21.60
N ARG A 15 10.81 -61.69 -20.95
CA ARG A 15 10.08 -61.47 -19.69
C ARG A 15 10.63 -62.44 -18.66
N VAL A 16 11.12 -61.94 -17.53
CA VAL A 16 11.42 -62.75 -16.34
C VAL A 16 10.90 -62.01 -15.12
N GLU A 17 9.94 -62.63 -14.42
CA GLU A 17 9.45 -62.20 -13.11
C GLU A 17 9.97 -63.18 -12.02
N PRO A 18 9.38 -63.32 -10.83
CA PRO A 18 9.92 -62.67 -9.63
C PRO A 18 10.31 -63.69 -8.54
N THR A 19 10.95 -63.20 -7.47
CA THR A 19 11.04 -63.94 -6.19
C THR A 19 10.42 -63.14 -5.05
N VAL A 20 9.50 -63.78 -4.35
CA VAL A 20 8.70 -63.25 -3.23
C VAL A 20 9.47 -63.40 -1.92
N GLY A 21 9.30 -62.44 -0.99
CA GLY A 21 9.93 -62.49 0.34
C GLY A 21 9.46 -61.38 1.28
N ASP A 22 8.18 -61.43 1.67
CA ASP A 22 7.61 -60.71 2.84
C ASP A 22 8.00 -61.49 4.15
N PRO A 23 7.81 -60.98 5.39
CA PRO A 23 7.39 -59.63 5.80
C PRO A 23 8.16 -59.04 7.02
N ALA A 24 7.64 -57.93 7.55
CA ALA A 24 7.61 -57.52 8.98
C ALA A 24 8.47 -56.33 9.48
N ALA A 25 7.71 -55.35 10.02
CA ALA A 25 7.99 -54.45 11.13
C ALA A 25 9.11 -53.38 11.05
N PRO A 26 8.80 -52.09 11.36
CA PRO A 26 9.81 -51.04 11.46
C PRO A 26 10.40 -50.94 12.88
N VAL A 27 11.71 -50.73 12.98
CA VAL A 27 12.37 -50.27 14.22
C VAL A 27 13.37 -49.17 13.91
N CYS A 28 13.04 -47.94 14.32
CA CYS A 28 13.98 -46.96 14.83
C CYS A 28 13.27 -46.20 15.95
N SER A 29 13.92 -46.13 17.11
CA SER A 29 13.32 -45.76 18.39
C SER A 29 13.41 -44.26 18.69
N GLU A 30 12.41 -43.77 19.44
CA GLU A 30 12.52 -42.83 20.58
C GLU A 30 13.49 -41.63 20.45
N GLY A 31 13.02 -40.40 20.64
CA GLY A 31 12.53 -39.99 21.95
C GLY A 31 11.41 -38.94 21.96
N ARG A 32 10.63 -39.01 23.03
CA ARG A 32 9.39 -38.26 23.30
C ARG A 32 9.59 -37.41 24.55
N THR A 33 9.26 -36.13 24.48
CA THR A 33 8.57 -35.44 25.58
C THR A 33 7.39 -34.66 25.01
N HIS A 34 6.25 -34.75 25.68
CA HIS A 34 5.02 -34.06 25.29
C HIS A 34 5.01 -32.65 25.89
N ASP A 35 4.24 -31.73 25.29
CA ASP A 35 3.10 -31.20 26.04
C ASP A 35 1.84 -31.17 25.17
N ARG A 36 0.68 -31.14 25.82
CA ARG A 36 -0.66 -31.33 25.24
C ARG A 36 -1.43 -30.00 25.23
N GLY A 37 -2.30 -29.80 24.24
CA GLY A 37 -3.40 -28.85 24.42
C GLY A 37 -4.06 -28.37 23.13
N ALA A 38 -5.39 -28.61 23.05
CA ALA A 38 -6.31 -28.14 22.01
C ALA A 38 -6.02 -28.60 20.56
N GLY A 39 -7.02 -28.98 19.77
CA GLY A 39 -8.45 -28.84 19.99
C GLY A 39 -9.10 -28.40 18.68
N VAL A 40 -9.77 -29.34 18.02
CA VAL A 40 -10.37 -29.20 16.69
C VAL A 40 -11.41 -28.08 16.55
N HIS A 41 -11.67 -27.71 15.29
CA HIS A 41 -12.75 -26.85 14.76
C HIS A 41 -12.54 -25.32 14.72
N ALA A 42 -11.97 -24.87 13.60
CA ALA A 42 -12.11 -23.49 13.10
C ALA A 42 -12.57 -23.50 11.63
N ALA A 43 -13.84 -23.83 11.41
CA ALA A 43 -14.49 -23.78 10.10
C ALA A 43 -15.96 -23.32 10.24
N LEU A 44 -16.15 -22.12 10.79
CA LEU A 44 -17.44 -21.44 10.75
C LEU A 44 -17.34 -20.22 9.82
N LEU A 45 -17.83 -20.41 8.60
CA LEU A 45 -18.05 -19.34 7.63
C LEU A 45 -19.24 -18.51 8.08
N CYS A 46 -19.01 -17.46 8.86
CA CYS A 46 -20.07 -16.49 9.17
C CYS A 46 -20.28 -15.55 7.97
N ALA A 47 -21.39 -15.75 7.27
CA ALA A 47 -21.89 -14.83 6.27
C ALA A 47 -22.23 -13.47 6.91
N ASN A 48 -21.79 -12.37 6.29
CA ASN A 48 -22.22 -11.02 6.63
C ASN A 48 -23.21 -10.50 5.57
N GLU A 49 -24.46 -10.93 5.72
CA GLU A 49 -25.56 -10.41 4.92
C GLU A 49 -25.80 -8.90 5.14
N ARG A 50 -26.45 -8.30 4.14
CA ARG A 50 -26.58 -6.84 3.99
C ARG A 50 -27.27 -6.20 5.18
N VAL A 51 -26.58 -5.27 5.85
CA VAL A 51 -27.23 -4.15 6.55
C VAL A 51 -26.94 -2.87 5.78
N SER A 52 -27.75 -2.61 4.75
CA SER A 52 -27.85 -1.30 4.13
C SER A 52 -28.78 -0.42 4.96
N ALA A 53 -28.27 0.13 6.07
CA ALA A 53 -28.98 1.17 6.81
C ALA A 53 -28.84 2.52 6.05
N PRO A 54 -29.94 3.22 5.74
CA PRO A 54 -29.87 4.55 5.13
C PRO A 54 -29.29 5.57 6.13
N TRP A 55 -28.52 6.53 5.62
CA TRP A 55 -27.92 7.56 6.48
C TRP A 55 -29.00 8.50 7.05
N PRO A 56 -28.96 8.81 8.36
CA PRO A 56 -29.90 9.77 8.94
C PRO A 56 -29.63 11.16 8.39
N THR A 57 -30.68 11.83 7.92
CA THR A 57 -30.66 13.27 7.65
C THR A 57 -30.94 13.99 8.96
N THR A 58 -29.98 14.78 9.44
CA THR A 58 -30.16 15.59 10.65
C THR A 58 -31.05 16.80 10.34
N THR A 59 -32.24 16.83 10.95
CA THR A 59 -33.11 18.01 10.95
C THR A 59 -32.64 18.98 12.04
N GLU A 60 -32.41 20.25 11.69
CA GLU A 60 -32.03 21.28 12.67
C GLU A 60 -33.24 21.85 13.44
N PRO A 61 -33.09 22.17 14.74
CA PRO A 61 -34.06 22.97 15.48
C PRO A 61 -33.65 24.46 15.55
N SER A 62 -34.52 25.26 14.94
CA SER A 62 -34.60 26.72 14.87
C SER A 62 -34.60 27.47 16.24
N THR A 63 -33.93 28.62 16.26
CA THR A 63 -34.27 29.89 16.96
C THR A 63 -34.42 29.95 18.50
N ALA A 64 -33.54 30.74 19.16
CA ALA A 64 -33.91 31.68 20.24
C ALA A 64 -32.83 32.76 20.51
N GLU A 65 -33.21 34.03 20.32
CA GLU A 65 -32.69 35.27 20.96
C GLU A 65 -33.77 35.71 21.99
N PRO A 66 -33.56 36.62 23.00
CA PRO A 66 -32.75 37.85 22.88
C PRO A 66 -32.10 38.47 24.16
N ALA A 67 -31.45 39.64 23.95
CA ALA A 67 -31.39 40.85 24.80
C ALA A 67 -30.41 40.99 25.99
N GLY A 68 -29.67 42.12 25.99
CA GLY A 68 -29.02 42.78 27.15
C GLY A 68 -29.96 43.81 27.84
N PRO A 69 -29.48 44.89 28.53
CA PRO A 69 -28.16 45.56 28.43
C PRO A 69 -27.51 45.98 29.79
N GLY A 70 -26.34 46.64 29.77
CA GLY A 70 -25.78 47.35 30.96
C GLY A 70 -24.37 47.93 30.78
N ALA A 71 -24.12 49.14 31.30
CA ALA A 71 -22.89 49.94 31.10
C ALA A 71 -22.70 50.94 32.29
N LEU A 72 -21.63 51.73 32.48
CA LEU A 72 -20.65 52.30 31.54
C LEU A 72 -19.14 52.03 31.83
N PRO A 73 -18.29 52.93 32.39
CA PRO A 73 -17.11 53.33 31.60
C PRO A 73 -15.73 53.23 32.26
N GLY A 74 -14.72 53.13 31.40
CA GLY A 74 -13.59 54.07 31.39
C GLY A 74 -12.37 53.80 32.28
N VAL A 75 -11.25 53.42 31.65
CA VAL A 75 -9.92 54.05 31.83
C VAL A 75 -9.10 53.84 30.56
N GLU A 76 -8.47 54.91 30.07
CA GLU A 76 -7.54 54.87 28.93
C GLU A 76 -6.12 54.54 29.43
N PHE A 77 -5.30 53.84 28.64
CA PHE A 77 -3.84 54.04 28.70
C PHE A 77 -3.10 53.71 27.40
N ALA A 78 -2.38 54.73 26.93
CA ALA A 78 -1.22 54.74 26.01
C ALA A 78 -1.19 53.84 24.75
N ALA A 79 -1.06 54.49 23.60
CA ALA A 79 -0.67 53.87 22.34
C ALA A 79 0.80 53.40 22.34
N ALA A 80 1.06 52.26 21.70
CA ALA A 80 2.37 51.88 21.19
C ALA A 80 2.23 51.48 19.71
N LEU A 81 3.00 52.13 18.83
CA LEU A 81 2.84 52.00 17.39
C LEU A 81 3.15 50.58 16.92
N ARG A 82 2.15 49.89 16.33
CA ARG A 82 2.39 48.71 15.49
C ARG A 82 2.33 49.12 14.03
N THR A 83 3.48 49.04 13.37
CA THR A 83 3.62 49.29 11.93
C THR A 83 2.67 48.38 11.14
N THR A 84 1.69 48.97 10.47
CA THR A 84 0.70 48.27 9.66
C THR A 84 1.30 47.96 8.29
N ARG A 85 2.13 46.90 8.23
CA ARG A 85 2.48 46.31 6.93
C ARG A 85 1.19 45.77 6.32
N PRO A 86 0.73 46.24 5.15
CA PRO A 86 -0.53 45.80 4.58
C PRO A 86 -0.50 44.29 4.39
N ALA A 87 -1.60 43.63 4.76
CA ALA A 87 -1.74 42.19 4.61
C ALA A 87 -1.73 41.85 3.11
N SER A 88 -0.57 41.42 2.62
CA SER A 88 -0.46 40.79 1.31
C SER A 88 -1.53 39.71 1.21
N SER A 89 -2.41 39.85 0.22
CA SER A 89 -3.59 39.01 0.02
C SER A 89 -3.24 37.55 0.24
N ALA A 90 -3.89 36.92 1.23
CA ALA A 90 -3.68 35.50 1.51
C ALA A 90 -3.86 34.71 0.21
N PRO A 91 -2.90 33.85 -0.18
CA PRO A 91 -3.00 33.12 -1.44
C PRO A 91 -4.26 32.25 -1.38
N ALA A 92 -5.20 32.51 -2.29
CA ALA A 92 -6.50 31.84 -2.33
C ALA A 92 -6.31 30.33 -2.15
N THR A 93 -6.77 29.83 -1.01
CA THR A 93 -6.22 28.60 -0.43
C THR A 93 -6.58 27.39 -1.29
N LYS A 94 -5.69 26.40 -1.35
CA LYS A 94 -5.93 25.12 -2.06
C LYS A 94 -7.15 24.34 -1.54
N ALA A 95 -7.74 24.81 -0.44
CA ALA A 95 -8.98 24.33 0.16
C ALA A 95 -10.25 24.64 -0.65
N SER A 96 -10.29 25.70 -1.48
CA SER A 96 -11.54 26.16 -2.11
C SER A 96 -11.84 25.62 -3.52
N ARG A 97 -10.96 24.79 -4.11
CA ARG A 97 -11.24 24.20 -5.43
C ARG A 97 -12.23 23.05 -5.33
N ALA A 98 -13.39 23.19 -5.97
CA ALA A 98 -14.34 22.09 -6.14
C ALA A 98 -13.64 20.82 -6.67
N GLY A 99 -13.83 19.69 -5.99
CA GLY A 99 -13.17 18.42 -6.31
C GLY A 99 -11.76 18.22 -5.72
N SER A 100 -11.15 19.24 -5.10
CA SER A 100 -9.89 19.10 -4.34
C SER A 100 -10.03 18.02 -3.26
N ARG A 101 -9.04 17.13 -3.09
CA ARG A 101 -9.03 16.12 -2.01
C ARG A 101 -8.25 16.60 -0.77
N TYR A 102 -8.07 17.91 -0.66
CA TYR A 102 -7.21 18.52 0.33
C TYR A 102 -7.99 18.70 1.64
N VAL A 103 -7.53 18.05 2.71
CA VAL A 103 -8.01 18.30 4.06
C VAL A 103 -7.13 19.40 4.69
N PRO A 104 -7.70 20.53 5.15
CA PRO A 104 -6.96 21.57 5.86
C PRO A 104 -6.25 21.06 7.12
N ALA A 105 -5.18 21.75 7.52
CA ALA A 105 -4.35 21.33 8.67
C ALA A 105 -5.13 21.44 9.99
N GLU A 106 -6.01 22.42 10.09
CA GLU A 106 -6.92 22.70 11.19
C GLU A 106 -7.89 21.53 11.38
N LEU A 107 -8.56 21.13 10.29
CA LEU A 107 -9.48 20.01 10.25
C LEU A 107 -8.79 18.67 10.54
N ARG A 108 -7.54 18.50 10.10
CA ARG A 108 -6.73 17.33 10.48
C ARG A 108 -6.45 17.30 11.98
N ARG A 109 -6.08 18.43 12.60
CA ARG A 109 -5.83 18.51 14.05
C ARG A 109 -7.09 18.21 14.85
N GLU A 110 -8.22 18.79 14.45
CA GLU A 110 -9.54 18.56 15.05
C GLU A 110 -9.90 17.06 15.07
N VAL A 111 -9.82 16.39 13.92
CA VAL A 111 -10.15 14.96 13.80
C VAL A 111 -9.16 14.06 14.57
N PHE A 112 -7.88 14.43 14.62
CA PHE A 112 -6.88 13.69 15.42
C PHE A 112 -7.08 13.86 16.93
N ALA A 113 -7.42 15.06 17.40
CA ALA A 113 -7.71 15.31 18.80
C ALA A 113 -9.01 14.63 19.25
N ARG A 114 -10.07 14.68 18.42
CA ARG A 114 -11.34 13.98 18.67
C ARG A 114 -11.19 12.47 18.78
N ASP A 115 -10.31 11.88 17.98
CA ASP A 115 -10.02 10.45 17.99
C ASP A 115 -8.80 10.11 18.90
N ASP A 116 -8.46 10.92 19.92
CA ASP A 116 -7.41 10.65 20.93
C ASP A 116 -6.01 10.28 20.38
N GLU A 117 -5.68 10.70 19.16
CA GLU A 117 -4.50 10.23 18.41
C GLU A 117 -4.40 8.69 18.35
N GLN A 118 -5.55 8.01 18.22
CA GLN A 118 -5.68 6.56 18.21
C GLN A 118 -6.67 6.11 17.13
N CYS A 119 -6.41 4.96 16.51
CA CYS A 119 -7.31 4.35 15.54
C CYS A 119 -8.75 4.23 16.09
N SER A 120 -9.74 4.83 15.42
CA SER A 120 -11.16 4.77 15.78
C SER A 120 -11.88 3.52 15.24
N TYR A 121 -11.14 2.45 14.97
CA TYR A 121 -11.73 1.13 14.68
C TYR A 121 -12.05 0.43 16.00
N VAL A 122 -13.27 -0.08 16.08
CA VAL A 122 -13.76 -0.96 17.15
C VAL A 122 -13.95 -2.34 16.54
N GLY A 123 -13.39 -3.37 17.17
CA GLY A 123 -13.49 -4.76 16.74
C GLY A 123 -14.86 -5.38 17.02
N PRO A 124 -15.12 -6.62 16.54
CA PRO A 124 -16.34 -7.36 16.85
C PRO A 124 -16.58 -7.52 18.35
N ASP A 125 -15.49 -7.65 19.13
CA ASP A 125 -15.49 -7.84 20.57
C ASP A 125 -15.74 -6.55 21.37
N GLY A 126 -15.92 -5.40 20.69
CA GLY A 126 -16.11 -4.08 21.32
C GLY A 126 -14.82 -3.33 21.63
N ASP A 127 -13.65 -3.96 21.50
CA ASP A 127 -12.36 -3.32 21.78
C ASP A 127 -11.93 -2.34 20.69
N ARG A 128 -11.47 -1.16 21.13
CA ARG A 128 -10.87 -0.16 20.24
C ARG A 128 -9.42 -0.53 19.91
N CYS A 129 -9.06 -0.46 18.63
CA CYS A 129 -7.70 -0.74 18.17
C CYS A 129 -6.66 0.13 18.92
N PRO A 130 -5.63 -0.45 19.57
CA PRO A 130 -4.65 0.29 20.37
C PRO A 130 -3.59 1.06 19.54
N ALA A 131 -3.68 1.02 18.20
CA ALA A 131 -2.69 1.65 17.34
C ALA A 131 -2.74 3.19 17.43
N ARG A 132 -1.63 3.77 17.89
CA ARG A 132 -1.35 5.23 17.94
C ARG A 132 -0.35 5.70 16.88
N GLY A 133 0.34 4.76 16.22
CA GLY A 133 1.31 5.03 15.15
C GLY A 133 0.74 4.76 13.75
N TYR A 134 1.38 5.32 12.72
CA TYR A 134 1.03 5.12 11.30
C TYR A 134 -0.46 5.38 10.99
N LEU A 135 -0.95 6.52 11.49
CA LEU A 135 -2.33 6.95 11.43
C LEU A 135 -2.63 7.80 10.19
N GLU A 136 -3.72 7.46 9.53
CA GLU A 136 -4.22 8.03 8.30
C GLU A 136 -5.61 8.64 8.52
N LEU A 137 -5.96 9.69 7.77
CA LEU A 137 -7.33 10.17 7.70
C LEU A 137 -8.09 9.34 6.68
N ASP A 138 -9.18 8.72 7.14
CA ASP A 138 -10.12 7.97 6.33
C ASP A 138 -11.48 8.69 6.30
N HIS A 139 -12.25 8.48 5.23
CA HIS A 139 -13.58 9.07 5.07
C HIS A 139 -14.67 8.05 5.41
N VAL A 140 -15.57 8.37 6.34
CA VAL A 140 -16.69 7.52 6.79
C VAL A 140 -17.65 7.17 5.64
N ARG A 141 -17.88 8.13 4.74
CA ARG A 141 -18.39 7.95 3.38
C ARG A 141 -17.27 8.34 2.42
N PRO A 142 -16.75 7.44 1.57
CA PRO A 142 -15.62 7.79 0.70
C PRO A 142 -15.99 8.83 -0.35
N LYS A 143 -15.01 9.64 -0.77
CA LYS A 143 -15.23 10.67 -1.80
C LYS A 143 -15.75 10.11 -3.13
N ALA A 144 -15.35 8.89 -3.50
CA ALA A 144 -15.85 8.17 -4.69
C ALA A 144 -17.36 7.86 -4.63
N HIS A 145 -17.97 7.91 -3.44
CA HIS A 145 -19.42 7.77 -3.22
C HIS A 145 -20.09 9.09 -2.85
N GLY A 146 -19.42 10.25 -2.98
CA GLY A 146 -19.95 11.58 -2.65
C GLY A 146 -19.67 12.05 -1.23
N GLY A 147 -18.66 11.50 -0.54
CA GLY A 147 -18.20 12.00 0.76
C GLY A 147 -17.58 13.40 0.71
N THR A 148 -17.80 14.18 1.77
CA THR A 148 -17.30 15.55 1.97
C THR A 148 -16.00 15.59 2.78
N GLU A 149 -15.17 16.62 2.60
CA GLU A 149 -14.06 16.96 3.49
C GLU A 149 -14.53 17.69 4.77
N THR A 150 -15.37 17.06 5.59
CA THR A 150 -15.88 17.61 6.87
C THR A 150 -15.47 16.77 8.06
N ALA A 151 -15.38 17.36 9.26
CA ALA A 151 -14.93 16.68 10.47
C ALA A 151 -15.76 15.43 10.78
N ALA A 152 -17.09 15.55 10.64
CA ALA A 152 -18.04 14.46 10.82
C ALA A 152 -17.85 13.29 9.81
N ASN A 153 -17.36 13.57 8.60
CA ASN A 153 -17.09 12.54 7.59
C ASN A 153 -15.65 12.01 7.64
N LEU A 154 -14.77 12.57 8.49
CA LEU A 154 -13.38 12.16 8.62
C LEU A 154 -13.14 11.42 9.94
N ARG A 155 -12.26 10.43 9.91
CA ARG A 155 -11.86 9.64 11.09
C ARG A 155 -10.40 9.19 11.00
N VAL A 156 -9.81 8.91 12.15
CA VAL A 156 -8.44 8.40 12.28
C VAL A 156 -8.42 6.88 12.19
N ARG A 157 -7.66 6.31 11.24
CA ARG A 157 -7.44 4.87 11.14
C ARG A 157 -5.97 4.54 10.97
N CYS A 158 -5.50 3.47 11.60
CA CYS A 158 -4.20 2.92 11.23
C CYS A 158 -4.26 2.33 9.82
N ARG A 159 -3.11 2.26 9.13
CA ARG A 159 -3.02 1.74 7.75
C ARG A 159 -3.72 0.39 7.53
N ALA A 160 -3.69 -0.51 8.51
CA ALA A 160 -4.36 -1.82 8.43
C ALA A 160 -5.90 -1.70 8.41
N HIS A 161 -6.49 -0.92 9.32
CA HIS A 161 -7.94 -0.71 9.36
C HIS A 161 -8.46 0.20 8.24
N ASN A 162 -7.63 1.11 7.72
CA ASN A 162 -7.95 1.86 6.50
C ASN A 162 -7.98 0.92 5.28
N ALA A 163 -7.00 0.01 5.16
CA ALA A 163 -6.98 -1.01 4.13
C ALA A 163 -8.19 -1.96 4.20
N LEU A 164 -8.56 -2.43 5.40
CA LEU A 164 -9.74 -3.26 5.62
C LEU A 164 -11.02 -2.54 5.17
N TYR A 165 -11.21 -1.29 5.58
CA TYR A 165 -12.39 -0.50 5.21
C TYR A 165 -12.47 -0.25 3.70
N ALA A 166 -11.35 0.05 3.04
CA ALA A 166 -11.30 0.18 1.58
C ALA A 166 -11.72 -1.13 0.88
N GLU A 167 -11.31 -2.29 1.39
CA GLU A 167 -11.68 -3.61 0.85
C GLU A 167 -13.16 -3.95 1.10
N GLN A 168 -13.73 -3.50 2.22
CA GLN A 168 -15.17 -3.61 2.53
C GLN A 168 -16.04 -2.77 1.59
N VAL A 169 -15.65 -1.52 1.28
CA VAL A 169 -16.47 -0.61 0.47
C VAL A 169 -16.28 -0.79 -1.04
N PHE A 170 -15.04 -0.94 -1.50
CA PHE A 170 -14.74 -1.04 -2.94
C PHE A 170 -14.59 -2.48 -3.45
N GLY A 171 -14.54 -3.46 -2.54
CA GLY A 171 -14.27 -4.86 -2.86
C GLY A 171 -12.78 -5.16 -2.99
N ARG A 172 -12.35 -6.28 -2.37
CA ARG A 172 -10.94 -6.72 -2.31
C ARG A 172 -10.25 -6.78 -3.68
N ALA A 173 -10.92 -7.31 -4.70
CA ALA A 173 -10.38 -7.42 -6.06
C ALA A 173 -10.11 -6.05 -6.71
N HIS A 174 -11.01 -5.08 -6.52
CA HIS A 174 -10.81 -3.72 -6.99
C HIS A 174 -9.61 -3.06 -6.29
N VAL A 175 -9.56 -3.15 -4.96
CA VAL A 175 -8.47 -2.57 -4.17
C VAL A 175 -7.11 -3.17 -4.55
N ALA A 176 -7.04 -4.49 -4.73
CA ALA A 176 -5.83 -5.17 -5.23
C ALA A 176 -5.41 -4.62 -6.60
N SER A 177 -6.31 -4.62 -7.59
CA SER A 177 -6.05 -4.07 -8.93
C SER A 177 -5.55 -2.61 -8.89
N ARG A 178 -6.11 -1.77 -8.01
CA ARG A 178 -5.66 -0.38 -7.84
C ARG A 178 -4.29 -0.27 -7.16
N ARG A 179 -3.95 -1.17 -6.22
CA ARG A 179 -2.61 -1.28 -5.63
C ARG A 179 -1.60 -1.71 -6.69
N ASP A 180 -1.89 -2.75 -7.47
CA ASP A 180 -1.02 -3.28 -8.53
C ASP A 180 -0.77 -2.25 -9.63
N LEU A 181 -1.80 -1.54 -10.08
CA LEU A 181 -1.65 -0.45 -11.05
C LEU A 181 -0.76 0.68 -10.52
N ARG A 182 -0.89 1.03 -9.23
CA ARG A 182 -0.01 2.02 -8.59
C ARG A 182 1.42 1.50 -8.48
N GLN A 183 1.61 0.23 -8.13
CA GLN A 183 2.93 -0.39 -8.09
C GLN A 183 3.58 -0.42 -9.48
N ARG A 184 2.87 -0.81 -10.53
CA ARG A 184 3.35 -0.79 -11.92
C ARG A 184 3.71 0.62 -12.41
N LYS A 185 2.88 1.62 -12.08
CA LYS A 185 3.15 3.03 -12.43
C LYS A 185 4.33 3.63 -11.64
N ASN A 186 4.51 3.20 -10.40
CA ASN A 186 5.60 3.65 -9.52
C ASN A 186 6.81 2.70 -9.57
N ALA A 187 6.77 1.65 -10.37
CA ALA A 187 7.91 0.77 -10.57
C ALA A 187 9.04 1.61 -11.16
N PRO A 188 10.31 1.38 -10.75
CA PRO A 188 11.43 1.84 -11.54
C PRO A 188 11.20 1.42 -13.00
N PRO A 189 11.55 2.26 -14.00
CA PRO A 189 11.57 1.79 -15.37
C PRO A 189 12.39 0.50 -15.43
N ALA A 190 11.93 -0.48 -16.21
CA ALA A 190 12.73 -1.67 -16.50
C ALA A 190 14.13 -1.20 -16.89
N PRO A 191 15.20 -1.80 -16.35
CA PRO A 191 16.47 -1.12 -16.32
C PRO A 191 16.97 -0.92 -17.75
N VAL A 192 17.02 0.35 -18.16
CA VAL A 192 18.08 0.84 -19.06
C VAL A 192 19.37 0.75 -18.26
N SER A 193 19.81 -0.47 -18.03
CA SER A 193 20.86 -0.86 -17.09
C SER A 193 22.15 -0.15 -17.48
N PHE A 194 22.46 -0.17 -18.78
CA PHE A 194 23.55 0.55 -19.42
C PHE A 194 23.41 2.09 -19.34
N GLU A 195 22.23 2.68 -19.57
CA GLU A 195 22.08 4.15 -19.46
C GLU A 195 22.22 4.64 -18.00
N THR A 196 21.73 3.83 -17.06
CA THR A 196 21.83 4.12 -15.62
C THR A 196 23.27 3.95 -15.14
N ALA A 197 23.96 2.90 -15.58
CA ALA A 197 25.39 2.73 -15.34
C ALA A 197 26.23 3.86 -15.97
N ALA A 198 25.91 4.28 -17.20
CA ALA A 198 26.60 5.39 -17.87
C ALA A 198 26.40 6.72 -17.13
N ARG A 199 25.20 6.95 -16.59
CA ARG A 199 24.93 8.08 -15.68
C ARG A 199 25.77 7.99 -14.40
N GLY A 200 25.85 6.82 -13.78
CA GLY A 200 26.68 6.58 -12.60
C GLY A 200 28.18 6.82 -12.83
N LEU A 201 28.75 6.27 -13.89
CA LEU A 201 30.17 6.46 -14.25
C LEU A 201 30.50 7.94 -14.52
N ARG A 202 29.63 8.70 -15.21
CA ARG A 202 29.82 10.15 -15.37
C ARG A 202 29.81 10.88 -14.03
N SER A 203 28.95 10.50 -13.09
CA SER A 203 28.93 11.08 -11.74
C SER A 203 30.18 10.73 -10.90
N LEU A 204 30.87 9.64 -11.22
CA LEU A 204 32.17 9.27 -10.63
C LEU A 204 33.37 9.95 -11.31
N GLY A 205 33.15 10.74 -12.37
CA GLY A 205 34.18 11.52 -13.07
C GLY A 205 34.71 10.90 -14.37
N PHE A 206 34.24 9.73 -14.78
CA PHE A 206 34.64 9.12 -16.06
C PHE A 206 34.04 9.88 -17.26
N ARG A 207 34.81 9.98 -18.35
CA ARG A 207 34.37 10.70 -19.56
C ARG A 207 33.23 9.94 -20.24
N GLU A 208 32.22 10.66 -20.73
CA GLU A 208 31.03 10.05 -21.34
C GLU A 208 31.33 9.06 -22.49
N PRO A 209 32.21 9.37 -23.47
CA PRO A 209 32.52 8.42 -24.56
C PRO A 209 33.19 7.14 -24.05
N GLU A 210 33.97 7.24 -22.98
CA GLU A 210 34.76 6.16 -22.40
C GLU A 210 33.86 5.21 -21.59
N ALA A 211 33.08 5.77 -20.66
CA ALA A 211 32.05 5.05 -19.93
C ALA A 211 31.07 4.33 -20.87
N ARG A 212 30.64 5.01 -21.94
CA ARG A 212 29.73 4.44 -22.94
C ARG A 212 30.37 3.27 -23.71
N ARG A 213 31.61 3.41 -24.18
CA ARG A 213 32.34 2.35 -24.90
C ARG A 213 32.51 1.08 -24.05
N VAL A 214 32.84 1.23 -22.77
CA VAL A 214 32.98 0.09 -21.84
C VAL A 214 31.63 -0.61 -21.66
N LEU A 215 30.56 0.16 -21.46
CA LEU A 215 29.20 -0.39 -21.30
C LEU A 215 28.66 -1.05 -22.57
N GLU A 216 28.93 -0.49 -23.76
CA GLU A 216 28.60 -1.13 -25.04
C GLU A 216 29.40 -2.42 -25.25
N THR A 217 30.65 -2.49 -24.78
CA THR A 217 31.45 -3.72 -24.77
C THR A 217 30.84 -4.77 -23.84
N LEU A 218 30.44 -4.39 -22.63
CA LEU A 218 29.75 -5.29 -21.70
C LEU A 218 28.40 -5.78 -22.25
N ALA A 219 27.64 -4.94 -22.95
CA ALA A 219 26.36 -5.33 -23.57
C ALA A 219 26.47 -6.46 -24.61
N THR A 220 27.66 -6.71 -25.17
CA THR A 220 27.89 -7.87 -26.06
C THR A 220 27.82 -9.21 -25.34
N LYS A 221 28.02 -9.25 -24.01
CA LYS A 221 27.99 -10.47 -23.22
C LYS A 221 26.54 -10.77 -22.76
N PRO A 222 26.02 -12.00 -22.93
CA PRO A 222 24.61 -12.31 -22.66
C PRO A 222 24.26 -12.29 -21.16
N ASP A 223 25.20 -12.60 -20.28
CA ASP A 223 25.11 -12.46 -18.83
C ASP A 223 24.96 -10.99 -18.39
N MET A 224 25.59 -10.06 -19.09
CA MET A 224 25.52 -8.62 -18.82
C MET A 224 24.24 -7.95 -19.32
N GLN A 225 23.57 -8.50 -20.34
CA GLN A 225 22.33 -7.90 -20.88
C GLN A 225 21.18 -7.90 -19.87
N ALA A 226 21.09 -8.92 -19.03
CA ALA A 226 20.12 -9.02 -17.94
C ALA A 226 20.68 -8.60 -16.57
N ALA A 227 21.93 -8.13 -16.51
CA ALA A 227 22.59 -7.80 -15.25
C ALA A 227 21.98 -6.54 -14.58
N PRO A 228 21.89 -6.52 -13.25
CA PRO A 228 21.48 -5.33 -12.51
C PRO A 228 22.57 -4.24 -12.60
N VAL A 229 22.19 -2.99 -12.35
CA VAL A 229 23.05 -1.81 -12.56
C VAL A 229 24.34 -1.90 -11.74
N GLU A 230 24.26 -2.46 -10.54
CA GLU A 230 25.37 -2.68 -9.60
C GLU A 230 26.46 -3.59 -10.20
N THR A 231 26.06 -4.61 -10.95
CA THR A 231 27.00 -5.52 -11.64
C THR A 231 27.67 -4.81 -12.81
N LEU A 232 26.90 -4.10 -13.64
CA LEU A 232 27.46 -3.32 -14.76
C LEU A 232 28.42 -2.24 -14.29
N LEU A 233 28.13 -1.56 -13.18
CA LEU A 233 29.03 -0.58 -12.58
C LEU A 233 30.32 -1.23 -12.08
N ARG A 234 30.24 -2.38 -11.40
CA ARG A 234 31.44 -3.11 -10.94
C ARG A 234 32.33 -3.53 -12.10
N GLU A 235 31.76 -4.19 -13.10
CA GLU A 235 32.50 -4.65 -14.29
C GLU A 235 33.06 -3.49 -15.11
N ALA A 236 32.34 -2.38 -15.23
CA ALA A 236 32.84 -1.21 -15.94
C ALA A 236 34.01 -0.54 -15.19
N LEU A 237 33.96 -0.45 -13.86
CA LEU A 237 35.06 0.09 -13.05
C LEU A 237 36.33 -0.75 -13.19
N LEU A 238 36.23 -2.09 -13.21
CA LEU A 238 37.36 -2.99 -13.45
C LEU A 238 38.06 -2.80 -14.81
N VAL A 239 37.43 -2.12 -15.76
CA VAL A 239 38.01 -1.81 -17.09
C VAL A 239 38.52 -0.36 -17.16
N LEU A 240 38.09 0.51 -16.23
CA LEU A 240 38.36 1.95 -16.24
C LEU A 240 39.42 2.39 -15.20
N THR A 241 39.85 1.51 -14.30
CA THR A 241 40.85 1.76 -13.25
C THR A 241 42.01 0.78 -13.32
#